data_AF-A0A7S2XHJ0-F1
#
_entry.id   AF-A0A7S2XHJ0-F1
#
_cell.length_a   1.000
_cell.length_b   1.000
_cell.length_c   1.000
_cell.angle_alpha   90.00
_cell.angle_beta   90.00
_cell.angle_gamma   90.00
#
_symmetry.space_group_name_H-M   'P 1'
#
loop_
_entity.id
_entity.type
_entity.pdbx_description
1 polymer ?
#
loop_
_entity_poly.entity_id
_entity_poly.type
_entity_poly.pdbx_seq_one_letter_code
_entity_poly.pdbx_strand_id
1 'polypeptide(L)'
;EELKTYVKSLIEDGPEIADAGIYVNEIEEAPSRLQRFMSGGTKICHFENWRNAAFLGSLFHHIQLNSPTNVELTTWDLFHGHMFVHVSQLGNGELKADMGILFHAREFPLELRRDRIGKVVPVGSPAAGGPHDVRIGTKCSIETDDYYLRNYMWLLSTNQVVVLDTHSPDIQGIIQNKEFHTVGSFYFKQVADINYFPPSSLCGEVHKLLSAANAAEEEVKTGTTKQLQQVNCNGEANAGVIQKGGAGYQERKHVRRRSVTKVLERMRHNKDHRWLAAQVVHYISHTKETARHIYATPLAMLTSPSLRIKEALKGVSREIRRLDRHALITLQSMIINTDEPRHPRLEGRIPRDAHSFVLGEIKREQKRRDDKREKDNEKQYLKLVSMGFKPDHARQALELTRSKQTGLYSGYKAECLLQAAKAEYRNAELIKKFGTKSYDLDFVLEYQRHAFYADSTLRAIRLDAKEKIGPARAGEKVAKLVAAETHEKWERLRKRREMVVKLLEAKGMSQKSDRLLHSSL
;
A
#
# COMPACT_ATOMS: atom_id res chain seq x y z
N GLU A 1 1.31 -4.02 18.77
CA GLU A 1 0.44 -2.91 19.21
C GLU A 1 -0.56 -2.49 18.15
N GLU A 2 -0.17 -1.94 16.99
CA GLU A 2 -1.14 -1.56 15.94
C GLU A 2 -2.07 -2.71 15.50
N LEU A 3 -1.53 -3.91 15.27
CA LEU A 3 -2.34 -5.10 14.98
C LEU A 3 -3.28 -5.48 16.13
N LYS A 4 -2.91 -5.21 17.40
CA LYS A 4 -3.80 -5.45 18.55
C LYS A 4 -4.96 -4.44 18.57
N THR A 5 -4.68 -3.17 18.25
CA THR A 5 -5.70 -2.14 18.08
C THR A 5 -6.65 -2.49 16.94
N TYR A 6 -6.12 -2.99 15.83
CA TYR A 6 -6.93 -3.47 14.70
C TYR A 6 -7.88 -4.60 15.12
N VAL A 7 -7.39 -5.63 15.82
CA VAL A 7 -8.24 -6.73 16.33
C VAL A 7 -9.36 -6.20 17.23
N LYS A 8 -9.02 -5.27 18.13
CA LYS A 8 -10.00 -4.64 19.02
C LYS A 8 -11.09 -3.92 18.22
N SER A 9 -10.71 -3.04 17.30
CA SER A 9 -11.66 -2.30 16.45
C SER A 9 -12.46 -3.23 15.55
N LEU A 10 -11.87 -4.31 15.04
CA LEU A 10 -12.58 -5.29 14.22
C LEU A 10 -13.74 -5.94 14.99
N ILE A 11 -13.55 -6.19 16.30
CA ILE A 11 -14.55 -6.81 17.17
C ILE A 11 -15.59 -5.79 17.62
N GLU A 12 -15.16 -4.59 17.99
CA GLU A 12 -16.02 -3.54 18.56
C GLU A 12 -16.81 -2.78 17.48
N ASP A 13 -16.14 -2.43 16.38
CA ASP A 13 -16.62 -1.48 15.37
C ASP A 13 -16.89 -2.15 14.00
N GLY A 14 -16.36 -3.36 13.78
CA GLY A 14 -16.48 -4.10 12.53
C GLY A 14 -15.35 -3.81 11.52
N PRO A 15 -15.32 -4.56 10.40
CA PRO A 15 -14.20 -4.54 9.46
C PRO A 15 -14.01 -3.20 8.75
N GLU A 16 -15.10 -2.49 8.40
CA GLU A 16 -15.00 -1.22 7.67
C GLU A 16 -14.22 -0.15 8.45
N ILE A 17 -14.48 -0.05 9.76
CA ILE A 17 -13.81 0.92 10.64
C ILE A 17 -12.39 0.46 10.97
N ALA A 18 -12.20 -0.83 11.25
CA ALA A 18 -10.89 -1.40 11.55
C ALA A 18 -9.93 -1.27 10.36
N ASP A 19 -10.40 -1.57 9.15
CA ASP A 19 -9.62 -1.51 7.92
C ASP A 19 -9.17 -0.08 7.61
N ALA A 20 -10.04 0.91 7.81
CA ALA A 20 -9.69 2.33 7.65
C ALA A 20 -8.60 2.82 8.63
N GLY A 21 -8.37 2.09 9.73
CA GLY A 21 -7.35 2.40 10.73
C GLY A 21 -5.98 1.74 10.50
N ILE A 22 -5.88 0.79 9.56
CA ILE A 22 -4.63 0.07 9.27
C ILE A 22 -4.20 0.15 7.80
N TYR A 23 -5.15 0.33 6.89
CA TYR A 23 -4.90 0.48 5.47
C TYR A 23 -5.08 1.93 5.03
N VAL A 24 -4.38 2.30 3.97
CA VAL A 24 -4.69 3.53 3.24
C VAL A 24 -6.09 3.37 2.66
N ASN A 25 -6.92 4.41 2.73
CA ASN A 25 -8.29 4.46 2.15
C ASN A 25 -8.33 4.29 0.61
N GLU A 26 -7.22 3.90 -0.02
CA GLU A 26 -7.08 3.63 -1.44
C GLU A 26 -7.08 2.12 -1.65
N ILE A 27 -8.27 1.60 -1.98
CA ILE A 27 -8.40 0.26 -2.54
C ILE A 27 -8.09 0.37 -4.03
N GLU A 28 -6.97 -0.21 -4.45
CA GLU A 28 -6.57 -0.22 -5.86
C GLU A 28 -6.97 -1.54 -6.51
N GLU A 29 -7.23 -1.53 -7.82
CA GLU A 29 -7.21 -2.77 -8.58
C GLU A 29 -5.76 -3.18 -8.83
N ALA A 30 -5.45 -4.44 -8.55
CA ALA A 30 -4.20 -5.05 -8.94
C ALA A 30 -3.98 -4.84 -10.45
N PRO A 31 -2.78 -4.41 -10.88
CA PRO A 31 -2.46 -4.31 -12.30
C PRO A 31 -2.80 -5.62 -13.02
N SER A 32 -3.42 -5.57 -14.20
CA SER A 32 -3.87 -6.77 -14.94
C SER A 32 -2.77 -7.83 -15.14
N ARG A 33 -1.52 -7.40 -15.29
CA ARG A 33 -0.34 -8.27 -15.38
C ARG A 33 0.01 -9.00 -14.07
N LEU A 34 -0.41 -8.45 -12.94
CA LEU A 34 -0.20 -8.97 -11.58
C LEU A 34 -1.40 -9.77 -11.06
N GLN A 35 -2.61 -9.50 -11.56
CA GLN A 35 -3.84 -10.22 -11.13
C GLN A 35 -3.72 -11.74 -11.21
N ARG A 36 -2.98 -12.27 -12.20
CA ARG A 36 -2.71 -13.71 -12.34
C ARG A 36 -1.79 -14.31 -11.27
N PHE A 37 -1.13 -13.48 -10.47
CA PHE A 37 -0.19 -13.88 -9.43
C PHE A 37 -0.73 -13.62 -8.02
N MET A 38 -1.97 -13.17 -7.88
CA MET A 38 -2.55 -12.81 -6.57
C MET A 38 -3.60 -13.82 -6.13
N SER A 39 -3.52 -14.24 -4.87
CA SER A 39 -4.59 -14.96 -4.18
C SER A 39 -5.55 -13.95 -3.52
N GLY A 40 -6.82 -14.33 -3.32
CA GLY A 40 -7.75 -13.56 -2.48
C GLY A 40 -8.55 -12.43 -3.15
N GLY A 41 -8.30 -12.09 -4.41
CA GLY A 41 -9.11 -11.13 -5.17
C GLY A 41 -8.30 -10.23 -6.11
N THR A 42 -8.98 -9.29 -6.78
CA THR A 42 -8.35 -8.30 -7.69
C THR A 42 -8.08 -6.96 -7.02
N LYS A 43 -8.49 -6.79 -5.76
CA LYS A 43 -8.36 -5.54 -5.00
C LYS A 43 -7.17 -5.65 -4.05
N ILE A 44 -6.36 -4.60 -4.00
CA ILE A 44 -5.20 -4.50 -3.12
C ILE A 44 -5.38 -3.33 -2.16
N CYS A 45 -5.00 -3.55 -0.92
CA CYS A 45 -4.94 -2.53 0.11
C CYS A 45 -3.48 -2.34 0.51
N HIS A 46 -3.05 -1.10 0.65
CA HIS A 46 -1.72 -0.77 1.15
C HIS A 46 -1.80 -0.51 2.65
N PHE A 47 -0.85 -1.02 3.43
CA PHE A 47 -0.74 -0.63 4.84
C PHE A 47 -0.44 0.87 4.95
N GLU A 48 -1.20 1.58 5.79
CA GLU A 48 -0.93 3.00 6.09
C GLU A 48 0.45 3.14 6.75
N ASN A 49 0.77 2.23 7.67
CA ASN A 49 2.08 2.14 8.28
C ASN A 49 2.95 1.06 7.62
N TRP A 50 4.02 1.49 6.96
CA TRP A 50 5.01 0.59 6.35
C TRP A 50 5.63 -0.42 7.34
N ARG A 51 5.61 -0.14 8.65
CA ARG A 51 6.10 -1.06 9.67
C ARG A 51 5.30 -2.35 9.74
N ASN A 52 3.99 -2.30 9.48
CA ASN A 52 3.15 -3.50 9.43
C ASN A 52 3.53 -4.38 8.24
N ALA A 53 3.75 -3.77 7.07
CA ALA A 53 4.27 -4.48 5.90
C ALA A 53 5.66 -5.09 6.16
N ALA A 54 6.57 -4.35 6.82
CA ALA A 54 7.90 -4.83 7.16
C ALA A 54 7.88 -5.97 8.19
N PHE A 55 6.99 -5.87 9.18
CA PHE A 55 6.77 -6.94 10.16
C PHE A 55 6.29 -8.22 9.48
N LEU A 56 5.24 -8.12 8.66
CA LEU A 56 4.71 -9.27 7.93
C LEU A 56 5.75 -9.89 7.00
N GLY A 57 6.50 -9.08 6.24
CA GLY A 57 7.62 -9.60 5.43
C GLY A 57 8.69 -10.30 6.27
N SER A 58 9.03 -9.76 7.44
CA SER A 58 9.99 -10.37 8.36
C SER A 58 9.49 -11.69 8.93
N LEU A 59 8.18 -11.86 9.10
CA LEU A 59 7.56 -13.10 9.57
C LEU A 59 7.76 -14.25 8.57
N PHE A 60 7.60 -14.01 7.26
CA PHE A 60 7.95 -15.00 6.24
C PHE A 60 9.42 -15.40 6.29
N HIS A 61 10.33 -14.43 6.44
CA HIS A 61 11.75 -14.72 6.58
C HIS A 61 12.07 -15.49 7.87
N HIS A 62 11.37 -15.19 8.96
CA HIS A 62 11.48 -15.93 10.20
C HIS A 62 11.03 -17.39 10.03
N ILE A 63 9.95 -17.64 9.29
CA ILE A 63 9.49 -18.99 8.95
C ILE A 63 10.57 -19.74 8.19
N GLN A 64 11.14 -19.17 7.12
CA GLN A 64 12.25 -19.81 6.40
C GLN A 64 13.42 -20.18 7.32
N LEU A 65 13.79 -19.28 8.25
CA LEU A 65 14.95 -19.48 9.13
C LEU A 65 14.74 -20.56 10.20
N ASN A 66 13.50 -20.75 10.66
CA ASN A 66 13.20 -21.59 11.83
C ASN A 66 12.29 -22.78 11.48
N SER A 67 11.91 -22.91 10.21
CA SER A 67 11.08 -24.01 9.75
C SER A 67 11.82 -25.35 9.91
N PRO A 68 11.15 -26.41 10.41
CA PRO A 68 11.70 -27.76 10.41
C PRO A 68 11.76 -28.37 9.00
N THR A 69 11.04 -27.79 8.04
CA THR A 69 11.07 -28.15 6.62
C THR A 69 11.92 -27.18 5.82
N ASN A 70 12.39 -27.60 4.65
CA ASN A 70 13.23 -26.75 3.80
C ASN A 70 12.37 -25.75 3.00
N VAL A 71 11.97 -24.65 3.65
CA VAL A 71 11.29 -23.52 3.00
C VAL A 71 12.33 -22.51 2.54
N GLU A 72 12.56 -22.42 1.23
CA GLU A 72 13.42 -21.40 0.63
C GLU A 72 12.54 -20.30 0.02
N LEU A 73 12.55 -19.09 0.60
CA LEU A 73 11.89 -17.94 -0.02
C LEU A 73 12.64 -17.58 -1.29
N THR A 74 11.96 -17.71 -2.43
CA THR A 74 12.48 -17.24 -3.72
C THR A 74 11.60 -16.14 -4.28
N THR A 75 12.17 -15.34 -5.17
CA THR A 75 11.55 -14.10 -5.65
C THR A 75 10.49 -14.34 -6.72
N TRP A 76 10.33 -15.59 -7.09
CA TRP A 76 9.42 -16.08 -8.11
C TRP A 76 8.26 -16.85 -7.47
N ASP A 77 8.35 -17.17 -6.17
CA ASP A 77 7.29 -17.80 -5.41
C ASP A 77 6.36 -16.74 -4.80
N LEU A 78 5.05 -16.99 -4.92
CA LEU A 78 4.05 -16.32 -4.12
C LEU A 78 3.94 -17.06 -2.78
N PHE A 79 4.16 -16.34 -1.69
CA PHE A 79 3.83 -16.82 -0.36
C PHE A 79 2.50 -16.23 0.06
N HIS A 80 1.58 -17.10 0.43
CA HIS A 80 0.21 -16.74 0.74
C HIS A 80 -0.08 -16.98 2.22
N GLY A 81 -0.79 -16.03 2.84
CA GLY A 81 -1.24 -16.13 4.21
C GLY A 81 -2.67 -15.69 4.37
N HIS A 82 -3.47 -16.46 5.10
CA HIS A 82 -4.80 -16.04 5.53
C HIS A 82 -4.71 -15.38 6.89
N MET A 83 -5.00 -14.08 6.95
CA MET A 83 -5.16 -13.39 8.23
C MET A 83 -6.54 -13.70 8.78
N PHE A 84 -6.63 -14.09 10.05
CA PHE A 84 -7.87 -14.45 10.69
C PHE A 84 -7.94 -13.93 12.13
N VAL A 85 -9.16 -13.87 12.66
CA VAL A 85 -9.39 -13.57 14.08
C VAL A 85 -10.15 -14.72 14.72
N HIS A 86 -9.59 -15.25 15.80
CA HIS A 86 -10.22 -16.25 16.64
C HIS A 86 -10.80 -15.55 17.87
N VAL A 87 -12.10 -15.76 18.13
CA VAL A 87 -12.76 -15.25 19.33
C VAL A 87 -13.24 -16.45 20.14
N SER A 88 -12.81 -16.54 21.39
CA SER A 88 -13.20 -17.56 22.34
C SER A 88 -13.89 -16.92 23.53
N GLN A 89 -14.88 -17.60 24.11
CA GLN A 89 -15.49 -17.19 25.37
C GLN A 89 -14.82 -17.95 26.51
N LEU A 90 -14.26 -17.22 27.47
CA LEU A 90 -13.71 -17.77 28.69
C LEU A 90 -14.86 -18.21 29.62
N GLY A 91 -14.60 -19.13 30.55
CA GLY A 91 -15.62 -19.68 31.46
C GLY A 91 -16.30 -18.64 32.37
N ASN A 92 -15.73 -17.43 32.49
CA ASN A 92 -16.32 -16.27 33.18
C ASN A 92 -17.22 -15.40 32.28
N GLY A 93 -17.43 -15.80 31.01
CA GLY A 93 -18.17 -15.05 30.01
C GLY A 93 -17.36 -14.00 29.24
N GLU A 94 -16.09 -13.77 29.59
CA GLU A 94 -15.21 -12.79 28.92
C GLU A 94 -14.79 -13.29 27.53
N LEU A 95 -14.79 -12.40 26.55
CA LEU A 95 -14.33 -12.72 25.19
C LEU A 95 -12.83 -12.51 25.09
N LYS A 96 -12.10 -13.57 24.73
CA LYS A 96 -10.69 -13.50 24.36
C LYS A 96 -10.56 -13.61 22.85
N ALA A 97 -10.01 -12.58 22.24
CA ALA A 97 -9.69 -12.58 20.83
C ALA A 97 -8.19 -12.65 20.57
N ASP A 98 -7.81 -13.38 19.53
CA ASP A 98 -6.46 -13.41 19.01
C ASP A 98 -6.49 -13.30 17.49
N MET A 99 -5.45 -12.71 16.92
CA MET A 99 -5.24 -12.71 15.48
C MET A 99 -4.18 -13.74 15.14
N GLY A 100 -4.42 -14.47 14.08
CA GLY A 100 -3.43 -15.33 13.50
C GLY A 100 -3.24 -15.09 12.01
N ILE A 101 -2.13 -15.61 11.51
CA ILE A 101 -1.88 -15.73 10.09
C ILE A 101 -1.55 -17.18 9.80
N LEU A 102 -2.36 -17.81 8.97
CA LEU A 102 -2.12 -19.13 8.44
C LEU A 102 -1.36 -19.00 7.13
N PHE A 103 -0.07 -19.31 7.15
CA PHE A 103 0.79 -19.32 5.99
C PHE A 103 0.81 -20.70 5.35
N HIS A 104 0.74 -20.69 4.04
CA HIS A 104 1.00 -21.87 3.23
C HIS A 104 2.33 -21.61 2.51
N ALA A 105 3.39 -22.33 2.91
CA ALA A 105 4.65 -22.30 2.17
C ALA A 105 4.43 -23.10 0.88
N ARG A 106 3.87 -22.38 -0.09
CA ARG A 106 3.46 -22.81 -1.42
C ARG A 106 2.24 -23.74 -1.48
N GLU A 107 1.10 -23.12 -1.79
CA GLU A 107 0.20 -23.68 -2.79
C GLU A 107 0.86 -23.44 -4.15
N PHE A 108 0.89 -24.43 -5.03
CA PHE A 108 0.81 -24.13 -6.45
C PHE A 108 -0.63 -24.35 -6.83
N PRO A 109 -1.53 -23.38 -6.59
CA PRO A 109 -2.86 -23.57 -7.07
C PRO A 109 -2.82 -23.55 -8.58
N LEU A 110 -3.79 -24.25 -9.15
CA LEU A 110 -4.44 -23.93 -10.42
C LEU A 110 -4.54 -22.43 -10.81
N GLU A 111 -4.30 -21.47 -9.92
CA GLU A 111 -4.57 -20.04 -10.05
C GLU A 111 -3.56 -19.26 -10.90
N LEU A 112 -2.48 -19.90 -11.36
CA LEU A 112 -1.71 -19.42 -12.51
C LEU A 112 -2.38 -19.75 -13.87
N ARG A 113 -3.53 -20.44 -13.87
CA ARG A 113 -4.42 -20.54 -15.03
C ARG A 113 -5.23 -19.24 -15.09
N ARG A 114 -5.44 -18.70 -16.29
CA ARG A 114 -6.05 -17.37 -16.54
C ARG A 114 -7.55 -17.27 -16.14
N ASP A 115 -8.02 -18.21 -15.34
CA ASP A 115 -9.40 -18.52 -15.05
C ASP A 115 -9.42 -19.55 -13.91
N ARG A 116 -10.25 -19.33 -12.88
CA ARG A 116 -10.51 -20.26 -11.76
C ARG A 116 -10.93 -21.70 -12.19
N ILE A 117 -11.01 -21.97 -13.51
CA ILE A 117 -11.49 -23.20 -14.17
C ILE A 117 -10.62 -23.55 -15.42
N GLY A 118 -9.40 -23.03 -15.53
CA GLY A 118 -8.54 -23.27 -16.70
C GLY A 118 -7.95 -24.69 -16.77
N LYS A 119 -7.36 -25.05 -17.92
CA LYS A 119 -6.61 -26.32 -18.13
C LYS A 119 -5.18 -26.21 -17.55
N VAL A 120 -4.70 -27.27 -16.87
CA VAL A 120 -3.29 -27.35 -16.40
C VAL A 120 -2.39 -27.31 -17.62
N VAL A 121 -1.34 -26.47 -17.59
CA VAL A 121 -0.31 -26.47 -18.63
C VAL A 121 1.04 -26.87 -18.02
N PRO A 122 1.86 -27.69 -18.71
CA PRO A 122 3.17 -28.11 -18.21
C PRO A 122 4.07 -26.94 -17.83
N VAL A 123 4.98 -27.15 -16.87
CA VAL A 123 6.04 -26.19 -16.51
C VAL A 123 6.88 -25.88 -17.74
N GLY A 124 7.13 -24.59 -17.98
CA GLY A 124 7.87 -24.07 -19.13
C GLY A 124 7.09 -24.08 -20.46
N SER A 125 5.80 -24.43 -20.46
CA SER A 125 4.98 -24.33 -21.67
C SER A 125 4.77 -22.86 -22.10
N PRO A 126 4.60 -22.57 -23.40
CA PRO A 126 4.33 -21.20 -23.88
C PRO A 126 3.12 -20.55 -23.20
N ALA A 127 2.08 -21.34 -22.91
CA ALA A 127 0.88 -20.89 -22.20
C ALA A 127 1.14 -20.46 -20.75
N ALA A 128 2.19 -21.01 -20.12
CA ALA A 128 2.65 -20.63 -18.80
C ALA A 128 3.72 -19.53 -18.79
N GLY A 129 4.08 -19.00 -19.95
CA GLY A 129 5.15 -18.00 -20.09
C GLY A 129 6.46 -18.54 -20.67
N GLY A 130 6.52 -19.82 -21.06
CA GLY A 130 7.68 -20.39 -21.74
C GLY A 130 8.93 -20.36 -20.86
N PRO A 131 10.07 -19.87 -21.37
CA PRO A 131 11.29 -19.65 -20.58
C PRO A 131 11.13 -18.67 -19.40
N HIS A 132 10.04 -17.89 -19.37
CA HIS A 132 9.71 -16.96 -18.29
C HIS A 132 8.63 -17.50 -17.35
N ASP A 133 8.30 -18.79 -17.45
CA ASP A 133 7.42 -19.45 -16.50
C ASP A 133 8.04 -19.38 -15.09
N VAL A 134 7.34 -18.71 -14.17
CA VAL A 134 7.79 -18.47 -12.79
C VAL A 134 7.98 -19.77 -11.99
N ARG A 135 7.47 -20.90 -12.49
CA ARG A 135 7.65 -22.23 -11.90
C ARG A 135 9.02 -22.84 -12.21
N ILE A 136 9.75 -22.36 -13.24
CA ILE A 136 11.07 -22.88 -13.60
C ILE A 136 12.09 -22.51 -12.51
N GLY A 137 12.77 -23.51 -11.94
CA GLY A 137 13.88 -23.31 -10.99
C GLY A 137 13.51 -23.36 -9.50
N THR A 138 12.25 -23.64 -9.18
CA THR A 138 11.84 -23.88 -7.79
C THR A 138 12.46 -25.15 -7.20
N LYS A 139 12.91 -25.09 -5.93
CA LYS A 139 13.40 -26.26 -5.19
C LYS A 139 12.36 -26.94 -4.30
N CYS A 140 11.31 -26.22 -3.88
CA CYS A 140 10.19 -26.82 -3.15
C CYS A 140 9.31 -27.61 -4.14
N SER A 141 8.89 -28.82 -3.81
CA SER A 141 7.92 -29.63 -4.59
C SER A 141 6.76 -30.05 -3.68
N ILE A 142 5.59 -30.34 -4.28
CA ILE A 142 4.47 -31.03 -3.59
C ILE A 142 4.79 -32.51 -3.37
N GLU A 143 5.79 -33.02 -4.08
CA GLU A 143 6.27 -34.40 -4.01
C GLU A 143 7.36 -34.58 -2.94
N THR A 144 7.76 -33.53 -2.21
CA THR A 144 8.68 -33.71 -1.08
C THR A 144 7.94 -34.29 0.11
N ASP A 145 8.58 -35.23 0.80
CA ASP A 145 7.98 -35.93 1.95
C ASP A 145 7.49 -34.98 3.06
N ASP A 146 8.10 -33.79 3.17
CA ASP A 146 7.79 -32.77 4.17
C ASP A 146 6.69 -31.78 3.74
N TYR A 147 6.03 -31.98 2.60
CA TYR A 147 5.08 -31.01 2.04
C TYR A 147 3.90 -30.72 2.99
N TYR A 148 3.39 -31.73 3.68
CA TYR A 148 2.28 -31.62 4.64
C TYR A 148 2.58 -30.67 5.83
N LEU A 149 3.87 -30.51 6.17
CA LEU A 149 4.34 -29.64 7.26
C LEU A 149 4.55 -28.18 6.84
N ARG A 150 4.13 -27.80 5.62
CA ARG A 150 4.28 -26.42 5.12
C ARG A 150 3.12 -25.49 5.47
N ASN A 151 2.37 -25.85 6.50
CA ASN A 151 1.28 -25.08 7.07
C ASN A 151 1.77 -24.45 8.37
N TYR A 152 1.93 -23.13 8.39
CA TYR A 152 2.43 -22.40 9.57
C TYR A 152 1.36 -21.48 10.08
N MET A 153 1.17 -21.44 11.39
CA MET A 153 0.27 -20.50 12.04
C MET A 153 1.09 -19.59 12.94
N TRP A 154 1.03 -18.30 12.67
CA TRP A 154 1.52 -17.29 13.62
C TRP A 154 0.36 -16.79 14.46
N LEU A 155 0.59 -16.56 15.76
CA LEU A 155 -0.39 -16.00 16.69
C LEU A 155 0.11 -14.67 17.27
N LEU A 156 -0.71 -13.64 17.25
CA LEU A 156 -0.37 -12.30 17.73
C LEU A 156 -0.15 -12.27 19.24
N SER A 157 -0.94 -13.01 20.01
CA SER A 157 -0.85 -13.01 21.48
C SER A 157 0.47 -13.57 22.02
N THR A 158 0.98 -14.62 21.39
CA THR A 158 2.24 -15.28 21.79
C THR A 158 3.44 -14.81 20.98
N ASN A 159 3.19 -14.21 19.81
CA ASN A 159 4.18 -13.90 18.80
C ASN A 159 5.04 -15.13 18.43
N GLN A 160 4.39 -16.29 18.34
CA GLN A 160 5.02 -17.57 17.99
C GLN A 160 4.52 -18.06 16.65
N VAL A 161 5.40 -18.74 15.92
CA VAL A 161 5.05 -19.54 14.75
C VAL A 161 4.95 -20.99 15.18
N VAL A 162 3.84 -21.64 14.87
CA VAL A 162 3.64 -23.08 15.06
C VAL A 162 3.47 -23.76 13.70
N VAL A 163 3.98 -24.98 13.59
CA VAL A 163 3.77 -25.82 12.41
C VAL A 163 2.51 -26.65 12.65
N LEU A 164 1.60 -26.65 11.68
CA LEU A 164 0.41 -27.48 11.69
C LEU A 164 0.73 -28.78 10.95
N ASP A 165 0.75 -29.88 11.69
CA ASP A 165 0.82 -31.21 11.11
C ASP A 165 -0.57 -31.62 10.62
N THR A 166 -0.78 -31.54 9.32
CA THR A 166 -2.05 -31.91 8.68
C THR A 166 -2.31 -33.41 8.66
N HIS A 167 -1.36 -34.26 9.08
CA HIS A 167 -1.64 -35.68 9.35
C HIS A 167 -2.14 -35.91 10.77
N SER A 168 -2.05 -34.91 11.67
CA SER A 168 -2.58 -35.04 13.01
C SER A 168 -4.10 -35.24 12.96
N PRO A 169 -4.64 -36.25 13.69
CA PRO A 169 -6.08 -36.48 13.75
C PRO A 169 -6.85 -35.32 14.40
N ASP A 170 -6.15 -34.43 15.13
CA ASP A 170 -6.74 -33.28 15.79
C ASP A 170 -7.00 -32.09 14.84
N ILE A 171 -6.41 -32.11 13.64
CA ILE A 171 -6.59 -31.03 12.65
C ILE A 171 -7.79 -31.35 11.76
N GLN A 172 -8.80 -30.48 11.80
CA GLN A 172 -10.01 -30.61 10.99
C GLN A 172 -9.95 -29.81 9.68
N GLY A 173 -10.69 -30.31 8.68
CA GLY A 173 -10.76 -29.90 7.27
C GLY A 173 -9.49 -29.33 6.67
N ILE A 174 -8.54 -30.23 6.73
CA ILE A 174 -7.54 -30.41 5.72
C ILE A 174 -8.21 -30.48 4.35
N ILE A 175 -7.77 -29.61 3.45
CA ILE A 175 -8.02 -29.73 2.02
C ILE A 175 -6.88 -30.59 1.49
N GLN A 176 -7.22 -31.85 1.19
CA GLN A 176 -6.28 -32.81 0.62
C GLN A 176 -6.68 -33.14 -0.82
N ASN A 177 -5.84 -32.75 -1.77
CA ASN A 177 -5.90 -33.26 -3.13
C ASN A 177 -4.47 -33.47 -3.64
N LYS A 178 -4.31 -33.97 -4.87
CA LYS A 178 -2.98 -34.26 -5.45
C LYS A 178 -2.04 -33.04 -5.43
N GLU A 179 -2.58 -31.83 -5.46
CA GLU A 179 -1.87 -30.56 -5.64
C GLU A 179 -1.84 -29.69 -4.37
N PHE A 180 -2.66 -30.00 -3.36
CA PHE A 180 -2.80 -29.22 -2.14
C PHE A 180 -2.89 -30.13 -0.92
N HIS A 181 -2.07 -29.81 0.09
CA HIS A 181 -2.16 -30.39 1.41
C HIS A 181 -2.14 -29.25 2.43
N THR A 182 -3.30 -28.69 2.71
CA THR A 182 -3.43 -27.44 3.46
C THR A 182 -4.60 -27.44 4.45
N VAL A 183 -4.57 -26.55 5.43
CA VAL A 183 -5.73 -26.26 6.29
C VAL A 183 -6.58 -25.18 5.62
N GLY A 184 -7.86 -25.47 5.39
CA GLY A 184 -8.75 -24.52 4.72
C GLY A 184 -8.97 -23.24 5.54
N SER A 185 -8.89 -22.07 4.90
CA SER A 185 -9.12 -20.79 5.58
C SER A 185 -10.53 -20.66 6.17
N PHE A 186 -11.51 -21.40 5.64
CA PHE A 186 -12.90 -21.44 6.09
C PHE A 186 -13.08 -21.95 7.53
N TYR A 187 -12.08 -22.61 8.12
CA TYR A 187 -12.06 -22.93 9.55
C TYR A 187 -11.88 -21.72 10.43
N PHE A 188 -11.29 -20.68 9.88
CA PHE A 188 -11.02 -19.45 10.58
C PHE A 188 -11.98 -18.36 10.11
N LYS A 189 -12.28 -17.42 10.99
CA LYS A 189 -12.95 -16.19 10.58
C LYS A 189 -11.91 -15.32 9.86
N GLN A 190 -11.68 -15.65 8.59
CA GLN A 190 -10.72 -14.97 7.72
C GLN A 190 -11.14 -13.50 7.56
N VAL A 191 -10.15 -12.61 7.67
CA VAL A 191 -10.34 -11.16 7.56
C VAL A 191 -9.63 -10.58 6.33
N ALA A 192 -8.48 -11.14 5.94
CA ALA A 192 -7.75 -10.70 4.76
C ALA A 192 -6.83 -11.79 4.22
N ASP A 193 -6.36 -11.59 2.99
CA ASP A 193 -5.32 -12.38 2.34
C ASP A 193 -4.03 -11.56 2.23
N ILE A 194 -2.91 -12.20 2.55
CA ILE A 194 -1.57 -11.61 2.50
C ILE A 194 -0.78 -12.30 1.41
N ASN A 195 -0.46 -11.54 0.36
CA ASN A 195 0.39 -11.98 -0.73
C ASN A 195 1.80 -11.41 -0.51
N TYR A 196 2.80 -12.28 -0.37
CA TYR A 196 4.19 -11.89 -0.17
C TYR A 196 5.09 -12.35 -1.33
N PHE A 197 5.80 -11.40 -1.91
CA PHE A 197 6.81 -11.62 -2.95
C PHE A 197 8.19 -11.22 -2.40
N PRO A 198 9.07 -12.20 -2.13
CA PRO A 198 10.42 -11.92 -1.64
C PRO A 198 11.19 -11.01 -2.61
N PRO A 199 11.88 -9.95 -2.14
CA PRO A 199 12.62 -9.06 -3.03
C PRO A 199 13.89 -9.73 -3.59
N SER A 200 14.20 -9.51 -4.87
CA SER A 200 15.33 -10.15 -5.60
C SER A 200 16.72 -9.95 -4.98
N SER A 201 16.88 -8.90 -4.18
CA SER A 201 18.11 -8.57 -3.47
C SER A 201 18.13 -9.02 -2.00
N LEU A 202 16.99 -9.44 -1.41
CA LEU A 202 16.87 -9.64 0.03
C LEU A 202 17.26 -11.05 0.50
N CYS A 203 16.99 -12.11 -0.27
CA CYS A 203 17.15 -13.49 0.23
C CYS A 203 18.58 -13.83 0.67
N GLY A 204 19.60 -13.26 0.01
CA GLY A 204 21.00 -13.51 0.36
C GLY A 204 21.57 -12.60 1.46
N GLU A 205 21.08 -11.37 1.61
CA GLU A 205 21.66 -10.37 2.53
C GLU A 205 20.90 -10.26 3.85
N VAL A 206 19.57 -10.38 3.84
CA VAL A 206 18.77 -10.37 5.08
C VAL A 206 18.98 -11.65 5.88
N HIS A 207 19.13 -12.79 5.23
CA HIS A 207 19.52 -14.03 5.89
C HIS A 207 20.88 -13.89 6.60
N LYS A 208 21.87 -13.24 5.96
CA LYS A 208 23.19 -12.99 6.59
C LYS A 208 23.09 -12.06 7.80
N LEU A 209 22.23 -11.05 7.73
CA LEU A 209 22.03 -10.08 8.82
C LEU A 209 21.26 -10.68 9.99
N LEU A 210 20.20 -11.44 9.74
CA LEU A 210 19.41 -12.13 10.77
C LEU A 210 20.20 -13.27 11.42
N SER A 211 20.94 -14.08 10.64
CA SER A 211 21.85 -15.09 11.21
C SER A 211 22.95 -14.47 12.06
N ALA A 212 23.48 -13.30 11.68
CA ALA A 212 24.48 -12.59 12.49
C ALA A 212 23.87 -12.00 13.77
N ALA A 213 22.63 -11.50 13.73
CA ALA A 213 21.93 -10.98 14.90
C ALA A 213 21.57 -12.09 15.89
N ASN A 214 21.04 -13.21 15.40
CA ASN A 214 20.70 -14.37 16.23
C ASN A 214 21.95 -15.02 16.84
N ALA A 215 23.05 -15.14 16.08
CA ALA A 215 24.32 -15.62 16.61
C ALA A 215 24.89 -14.70 17.70
N ALA A 216 24.73 -13.38 17.56
CA ALA A 216 25.15 -12.43 18.58
C ALA A 216 24.26 -12.51 19.83
N GLU A 217 22.96 -12.75 19.67
CA GLU A 217 22.02 -12.93 20.78
C GLU A 217 22.26 -14.27 21.53
N GLU A 218 22.56 -15.34 20.79
CA GLU A 218 23.00 -16.64 21.34
C GLU A 218 24.34 -16.53 22.08
N GLU A 219 25.35 -15.82 21.53
CA GLU A 219 26.64 -15.57 22.24
C GLU A 219 26.43 -14.80 23.56
N VAL A 220 25.48 -13.86 23.58
CA VAL A 220 25.12 -13.10 24.77
C VAL A 220 24.36 -13.97 25.79
N LYS A 221 23.43 -14.82 25.34
CA LYS A 221 22.64 -15.72 26.20
C LYS A 221 23.45 -16.87 26.78
N THR A 222 24.36 -17.44 26.00
CA THR A 222 25.17 -18.63 26.38
C THR A 222 26.48 -18.26 27.07
N GLY A 223 26.83 -16.97 27.14
CA GLY A 223 28.06 -16.48 27.78
C GLY A 223 29.35 -17.06 27.19
N THR A 224 29.28 -17.71 26.03
CA THR A 224 30.40 -18.50 25.47
C THR A 224 31.12 -17.68 24.41
N THR A 225 32.09 -16.86 24.83
CA THR A 225 33.07 -16.31 23.89
C THR A 225 34.06 -17.42 23.53
N LYS A 226 33.77 -18.22 22.49
CA LYS A 226 34.70 -19.29 22.06
C LYS A 226 35.94 -18.69 21.38
N GLN A 227 37.11 -18.91 21.99
CA GLN A 227 38.40 -18.79 21.32
C GLN A 227 38.52 -19.90 20.26
N LEU A 228 38.36 -19.55 18.98
CA LEU A 228 38.64 -20.45 17.86
C LEU A 228 40.15 -20.64 17.71
N GLN A 229 40.64 -21.85 18.02
CA GLN A 229 42.00 -22.32 17.76
C GLN A 229 42.26 -22.44 16.25
N GLN A 230 43.39 -21.88 15.79
CA GLN A 230 43.91 -22.07 14.43
C GLN A 230 44.55 -23.46 14.30
N VAL A 231 44.10 -24.23 13.32
CA VAL A 231 44.86 -25.34 12.75
C VAL A 231 45.93 -24.74 11.85
N ASN A 232 47.20 -24.90 12.23
CA ASN A 232 48.36 -24.53 11.41
C ASN A 232 48.82 -25.75 10.60
N CYS A 233 48.81 -25.62 9.28
CA CYS A 233 49.64 -26.43 8.41
C CYS A 233 51.00 -25.74 8.26
N ASN A 234 52.05 -26.56 8.27
CA ASN A 234 53.47 -26.31 7.97
C ASN A 234 54.36 -26.09 9.18
N GLY A 235 55.25 -27.07 9.39
CA GLY A 235 56.33 -27.04 10.35
C GLY A 235 57.42 -26.05 9.92
N GLU A 236 58.06 -25.44 10.89
CA GLU A 236 59.43 -25.77 11.28
C GLU A 236 59.77 -24.99 12.54
N ALA A 237 60.62 -25.60 13.36
CA ALA A 237 61.01 -25.12 14.67
C ALA A 237 61.91 -23.88 14.54
N ASN A 238 61.63 -22.85 15.35
CA ASN A 238 62.69 -22.15 16.06
C ASN A 238 62.13 -21.38 17.26
N ALA A 239 62.79 -21.59 18.39
CA ALA A 239 62.52 -20.95 19.67
C ALA A 239 62.95 -19.47 19.61
N GLY A 240 62.01 -18.58 19.93
CA GLY A 240 62.26 -17.16 20.09
C GLY A 240 61.12 -16.52 20.86
N VAL A 241 61.39 -16.14 22.11
CA VAL A 241 60.47 -15.40 22.98
C VAL A 241 60.17 -14.05 22.32
N ILE A 242 58.93 -13.87 21.84
CA ILE A 242 58.42 -12.57 21.36
C ILE A 242 57.21 -12.16 22.20
N GLN A 243 57.32 -10.98 22.80
CA GLN A 243 56.28 -10.30 23.55
C GLN A 243 54.99 -10.13 22.74
N LYS A 244 53.86 -10.44 23.37
CA LYS A 244 52.50 -10.26 22.84
C LYS A 244 52.20 -8.76 22.63
N GLY A 245 52.32 -8.30 21.38
CA GLY A 245 51.82 -7.01 20.92
C GLY A 245 50.51 -7.16 20.12
N GLY A 246 49.45 -6.49 20.56
CA GLY A 246 48.10 -6.55 20.01
C GLY A 246 47.92 -5.91 18.62
N ALA A 247 48.46 -6.53 17.57
CA ALA A 247 48.25 -6.09 16.18
C ALA A 247 47.20 -6.92 15.40
N GLY A 248 46.95 -8.17 15.80
CA GLY A 248 46.07 -9.09 15.04
C GLY A 248 44.56 -8.79 15.09
N TYR A 249 44.10 -7.95 16.02
CA TYR A 249 42.68 -7.60 16.16
C TYR A 249 42.25 -6.47 15.20
N GLN A 250 43.17 -5.56 14.86
CA GLN A 250 42.91 -4.44 13.92
C GLN A 250 42.84 -4.92 12.47
N GLU A 251 43.66 -5.89 12.10
CA GLU A 251 43.79 -6.36 10.72
C GLU A 251 42.59 -7.22 10.28
N ARG A 252 42.07 -8.08 11.17
CA ARG A 252 40.83 -8.88 10.92
C ARG A 252 39.57 -8.00 10.86
N LYS A 253 39.55 -6.88 11.60
CA LYS A 253 38.51 -5.84 11.53
C LYS A 253 38.59 -5.08 10.20
N HIS A 254 39.79 -4.87 9.66
CA HIS A 254 40.00 -4.20 8.37
C HIS A 254 39.56 -5.02 7.16
N VAL A 255 39.75 -6.34 7.16
CA VAL A 255 39.29 -7.23 6.07
C VAL A 255 37.77 -7.32 6.02
N ARG A 256 37.07 -7.47 7.18
CA ARG A 256 35.59 -7.40 7.23
C ARG A 256 35.04 -5.99 6.91
N ARG A 257 35.73 -4.92 7.30
CA ARG A 257 35.38 -3.51 6.97
C ARG A 257 35.39 -3.23 5.47
N ARG A 258 36.40 -3.71 4.73
CA ARG A 258 36.49 -3.48 3.27
C ARG A 258 35.38 -4.19 2.50
N SER A 259 34.88 -5.31 3.00
CA SER A 259 33.82 -6.10 2.36
C SER A 259 32.46 -5.43 2.43
N VAL A 260 32.06 -4.91 3.60
CA VAL A 260 30.75 -4.26 3.80
C VAL A 260 30.68 -2.91 3.07
N THR A 261 31.76 -2.11 3.12
CA THR A 261 31.82 -0.82 2.41
C THR A 261 31.78 -0.99 0.89
N LYS A 262 32.49 -1.98 0.33
CA LYS A 262 32.43 -2.29 -1.12
C LYS A 262 31.04 -2.77 -1.57
N VAL A 263 30.32 -3.50 -0.73
CA VAL A 263 28.95 -3.96 -1.02
C VAL A 263 27.98 -2.78 -1.04
N LEU A 264 28.06 -1.89 -0.04
CA LEU A 264 27.23 -0.69 0.02
C LEU A 264 27.54 0.30 -1.12
N GLU A 265 28.80 0.43 -1.54
CA GLU A 265 29.17 1.24 -2.71
C GLU A 265 28.66 0.63 -4.03
N ARG A 266 28.76 -0.70 -4.21
CA ARG A 266 28.19 -1.39 -5.39
C ARG A 266 26.68 -1.23 -5.47
N MET A 267 25.97 -1.32 -4.34
CA MET A 267 24.52 -1.10 -4.28
C MET A 267 24.13 0.35 -4.59
N ARG A 268 25.01 1.33 -4.32
CA ARG A 268 24.73 2.76 -4.52
C ARG A 268 24.73 3.19 -5.99
N HIS A 269 25.49 2.48 -6.82
CA HIS A 269 25.58 2.72 -8.26
C HIS A 269 24.49 2.00 -9.07
N ASN A 270 23.81 1.01 -8.48
CA ASN A 270 22.66 0.37 -9.08
C ASN A 270 21.37 1.15 -8.75
N LYS A 271 20.64 1.61 -9.78
CA LYS A 271 19.43 2.44 -9.63
C LYS A 271 18.33 1.74 -8.83
N ASP A 272 18.27 0.42 -8.87
CA ASP A 272 17.21 -0.38 -8.25
C ASP A 272 17.44 -0.62 -6.74
N HIS A 273 18.66 -0.38 -6.23
CA HIS A 273 19.05 -0.67 -4.84
C HIS A 273 19.23 0.57 -3.96
N ARG A 274 19.06 1.79 -4.51
CA ARG A 274 19.21 3.06 -3.76
C ARG A 274 18.23 3.21 -2.61
N TRP A 275 17.03 2.65 -2.74
CA TRP A 275 16.01 2.70 -1.70
C TRP A 275 16.34 1.77 -0.52
N LEU A 276 16.98 0.63 -0.79
CA LEU A 276 17.35 -0.36 0.21
C LEU A 276 18.53 0.09 1.08
N ALA A 277 19.55 0.71 0.47
CA ALA A 277 20.66 1.31 1.20
C ALA A 277 20.20 2.43 2.16
N ALA A 278 19.13 3.14 1.82
CA ALA A 278 18.53 4.16 2.68
C ALA A 278 17.74 3.56 3.86
N GLN A 279 17.11 2.40 3.68
CA GLN A 279 16.36 1.67 4.71
C GLN A 279 17.28 1.04 5.76
N VAL A 280 18.40 0.43 5.36
CA VAL A 280 19.38 -0.19 6.28
C VAL A 280 20.05 0.86 7.18
N VAL A 281 20.40 2.02 6.61
CA VAL A 281 20.93 3.16 7.38
C VAL A 281 19.87 3.72 8.34
N HIS A 282 18.60 3.74 7.93
CA HIS A 282 17.49 4.21 8.76
C HIS A 282 17.18 3.25 9.92
N TYR A 283 17.27 1.93 9.71
CA TYR A 283 17.04 0.90 10.73
C TYR A 283 18.11 0.93 11.83
N ILE A 284 19.39 1.09 11.46
CA ILE A 284 20.52 1.21 12.41
C ILE A 284 20.41 2.49 13.26
N SER A 285 19.75 3.53 12.73
CA SER A 285 19.64 4.83 13.40
C SER A 285 18.50 4.97 14.42
N HIS A 286 17.65 3.95 14.62
CA HIS A 286 16.39 4.11 15.38
C HIS A 286 16.08 2.98 16.39
N THR A 287 17.08 2.44 17.08
CA THR A 287 16.89 1.83 18.41
C THR A 287 16.83 2.94 19.48
N LYS A 288 15.97 2.75 20.49
CA LYS A 288 15.41 3.77 21.40
C LYS A 288 16.41 4.59 22.25
N GLU A 289 17.71 4.38 22.13
CA GLU A 289 18.75 5.16 22.82
C GLU A 289 19.24 6.37 22.01
N THR A 290 18.84 6.50 20.74
CA THR A 290 19.48 7.44 19.80
C THR A 290 19.15 8.93 20.05
N ALA A 291 18.12 9.27 20.82
CA ALA A 291 17.90 10.66 21.24
C ALA A 291 18.96 11.16 22.25
N ARG A 292 19.61 10.26 23.01
CA ARG A 292 20.69 10.62 23.95
C ARG A 292 22.08 10.65 23.31
N HIS A 293 22.22 10.20 22.06
CA HIS A 293 23.54 10.01 21.44
C HIS A 293 23.75 10.67 20.08
N ILE A 294 22.86 11.57 19.63
CA ILE A 294 23.20 12.50 18.53
C ILE A 294 24.45 13.35 18.86
N TYR A 295 24.87 13.41 20.12
CA TYR A 295 26.14 14.03 20.54
C TYR A 295 27.18 13.14 21.25
N ALA A 296 27.01 11.81 21.36
CA ALA A 296 28.05 11.00 22.03
C ALA A 296 28.03 9.50 21.66
N THR A 297 28.69 9.07 20.59
CA THR A 297 29.22 7.69 20.57
C THR A 297 30.46 7.59 19.66
N PRO A 298 31.60 7.02 20.15
CA PRO A 298 32.88 7.03 19.42
C PRO A 298 32.89 6.24 18.09
N LEU A 299 31.96 5.31 17.86
CA LEU A 299 31.92 4.50 16.63
C LEU A 299 31.34 5.26 15.41
N ALA A 300 30.61 6.35 15.65
CA ALA A 300 29.95 7.16 14.62
C ALA A 300 30.87 8.27 14.03
N MET A 301 32.11 8.38 14.50
CA MET A 301 33.07 9.42 14.06
C MET A 301 33.79 9.11 12.74
N LEU A 302 33.53 7.97 12.08
CA LEU A 302 34.37 7.45 10.99
C LEU A 302 33.78 7.58 9.56
N THR A 303 32.70 8.35 9.36
CA THR A 303 32.22 8.70 8.00
C THR A 303 32.24 10.21 7.75
N SER A 304 32.64 10.58 6.52
CA SER A 304 32.87 11.98 6.09
C SER A 304 31.71 12.90 6.45
N PRO A 305 31.96 14.03 7.16
CA PRO A 305 30.92 15.00 7.56
C PRO A 305 30.02 15.48 6.41
N SER A 306 30.55 15.57 5.18
CA SER A 306 29.80 16.01 3.99
C SER A 306 28.71 15.01 3.58
N LEU A 307 28.90 13.72 3.85
CA LEU A 307 27.92 12.68 3.54
C LEU A 307 26.73 12.72 4.52
N ARG A 308 27.00 13.01 5.80
CA ARG A 308 25.98 13.14 6.86
C ARG A 308 25.05 14.33 6.58
N ILE A 309 25.64 15.48 6.23
CA ILE A 309 24.88 16.68 5.88
C ILE A 309 24.00 16.39 4.65
N LYS A 310 24.53 15.73 3.62
CA LYS A 310 23.76 15.44 2.39
C LYS A 310 22.55 14.53 2.63
N GLU A 311 22.66 13.49 3.46
CA GLU A 311 21.52 12.61 3.76
C GLU A 311 20.49 13.29 4.68
N ALA A 312 20.92 14.09 5.66
CA ALA A 312 20.02 14.88 6.48
C ALA A 312 19.21 15.89 5.64
N LEU A 313 19.87 16.60 4.72
CA LEU A 313 19.21 17.53 3.80
C LEU A 313 18.21 16.83 2.85
N LYS A 314 18.49 15.59 2.42
CA LYS A 314 17.53 14.77 1.67
C LYS A 314 16.32 14.36 2.51
N GLY A 315 16.52 14.03 3.78
CA GLY A 315 15.43 13.72 4.72
C GLY A 315 14.48 14.91 4.86
N VAL A 316 15.03 16.10 5.12
CA VAL A 316 14.28 17.36 5.18
C VAL A 316 13.48 17.61 3.89
N SER A 317 14.13 17.46 2.73
CA SER A 317 13.47 17.64 1.42
C SER A 317 12.31 16.65 1.22
N ARG A 318 12.43 15.41 1.73
CA ARG A 318 11.39 14.39 1.64
C ARG A 318 10.18 14.75 2.50
N GLU A 319 10.40 15.23 3.72
CA GLU A 319 9.30 15.63 4.60
C GLU A 319 8.59 16.88 4.06
N ILE A 320 9.32 17.87 3.56
CA ILE A 320 8.73 19.06 2.92
C ILE A 320 7.82 18.68 1.75
N ARG A 321 8.19 17.68 0.93
CA ARG A 321 7.37 17.19 -0.18
C ARG A 321 6.04 16.57 0.26
N ARG A 322 5.93 16.08 1.50
CA ARG A 322 4.71 15.46 2.05
C ARG A 322 3.73 16.48 2.60
N LEU A 323 4.20 17.65 3.04
CA LEU A 323 3.34 18.70 3.60
C LEU A 323 2.37 19.24 2.55
N ASP A 324 1.11 19.52 2.88
CA ASP A 324 0.20 20.21 1.96
C ASP A 324 0.57 21.70 1.76
N ARG A 325 -0.12 22.42 0.87
CA ARG A 325 0.21 23.83 0.58
C ARG A 325 0.03 24.73 1.82
N HIS A 326 -1.01 24.50 2.60
CA HIS A 326 -1.29 25.28 3.80
C HIS A 326 -0.18 25.02 4.84
N ALA A 327 0.18 23.77 5.08
CA ALA A 327 1.28 23.38 5.95
C ALA A 327 2.63 23.98 5.49
N LEU A 328 2.90 24.06 4.18
CA LEU A 328 4.09 24.73 3.66
C LEU A 328 4.10 26.24 3.93
N ILE A 329 2.96 26.92 3.74
CA ILE A 329 2.81 28.36 4.03
C ILE A 329 2.97 28.60 5.53
N THR A 330 2.31 27.81 6.37
CA THR A 330 2.43 27.91 7.83
C THR A 330 3.86 27.70 8.28
N LEU A 331 4.54 26.64 7.81
CA LEU A 331 5.94 26.39 8.13
C LEU A 331 6.85 27.53 7.65
N GLN A 332 6.61 28.08 6.46
CA GLN A 332 7.34 29.23 5.94
C GLN A 332 7.19 30.45 6.85
N SER A 333 5.96 30.81 7.23
CA SER A 333 5.69 31.94 8.13
C SER A 333 6.34 31.76 9.49
N MET A 334 6.29 30.54 10.04
CA MET A 334 6.94 30.24 11.32
C MET A 334 8.47 30.34 11.28
N ILE A 335 9.11 30.11 10.12
CA ILE A 335 10.56 30.26 9.96
C ILE A 335 10.94 31.72 9.67
N ILE A 336 10.09 32.49 8.98
CA ILE A 336 10.36 33.90 8.65
C ILE A 336 10.14 34.82 9.87
N ASN A 337 9.11 34.58 10.67
CA ASN A 337 8.74 35.43 11.81
C ASN A 337 9.57 35.08 13.05
N THR A 338 10.89 35.26 12.99
CA THR A 338 11.80 34.95 14.10
C THR A 338 11.70 35.92 15.30
N ASP A 339 10.98 37.03 15.15
CA ASP A 339 10.85 38.10 16.14
C ASP A 339 9.59 37.96 17.04
N GLU A 340 8.67 37.04 16.71
CA GLU A 340 7.57 36.67 17.61
C GLU A 340 8.02 35.60 18.62
N PRO A 341 7.47 35.57 19.84
CA PRO A 341 7.76 34.51 20.81
C PRO A 341 7.56 33.15 20.14
N ARG A 342 8.68 32.44 20.01
CA ARG A 342 8.90 31.31 19.11
C ARG A 342 7.73 30.35 19.18
N HIS A 343 7.20 29.97 18.01
CA HIS A 343 6.18 28.96 17.95
C HIS A 343 6.70 27.68 18.65
N PRO A 344 6.14 27.25 19.81
CA PRO A 344 6.76 26.26 20.69
C PRO A 344 7.07 24.92 20.02
N ARG A 345 6.36 24.62 18.93
CA ARG A 345 6.53 23.39 18.13
C ARG A 345 7.78 23.36 17.25
N LEU A 346 8.40 24.49 16.90
CA LEU A 346 9.63 24.52 16.09
C LEU A 346 10.90 24.70 16.91
N GLU A 347 10.76 25.19 18.14
CA GLU A 347 11.90 25.44 19.02
C GLU A 347 12.64 24.12 19.31
N GLY A 348 13.91 24.07 18.92
CA GLY A 348 14.77 22.88 19.04
C GLY A 348 14.62 21.83 17.93
N ARG A 349 13.69 21.97 16.98
CA ARG A 349 13.49 20.98 15.90
C ARG A 349 14.21 21.30 14.59
N ILE A 350 14.39 22.57 14.27
CA ILE A 350 15.13 23.02 13.07
C ILE A 350 16.24 23.99 13.49
N PRO A 351 17.53 23.59 13.39
CA PRO A 351 18.67 24.46 13.68
C PRO A 351 18.65 25.76 12.87
N ARG A 352 19.07 26.89 13.47
CA ARG A 352 19.04 28.22 12.83
C ARG A 352 19.85 28.29 11.55
N ASP A 353 21.02 27.68 11.54
CA ASP A 353 21.89 27.54 10.37
C ASP A 353 21.25 26.72 9.23
N ALA A 354 20.25 25.89 9.53
CA ALA A 354 19.47 25.15 8.53
C ALA A 354 18.24 25.91 7.99
N HIS A 355 17.86 27.06 8.56
CA HIS A 355 16.65 27.80 8.18
C HIS A 355 16.67 28.22 6.71
N SER A 356 17.80 28.74 6.22
CA SER A 356 17.95 29.19 4.84
C SER A 356 17.73 28.03 3.84
N PHE A 357 18.26 26.84 4.15
CA PHE A 357 18.06 25.64 3.35
C PHE A 357 16.59 25.19 3.37
N VAL A 358 15.97 25.11 4.54
CA VAL A 358 14.57 24.70 4.69
C VAL A 358 13.65 25.66 3.94
N LEU A 359 13.85 26.97 4.06
CA LEU A 359 13.12 27.97 3.30
C LEU A 359 13.31 27.79 1.78
N GLY A 360 14.53 27.48 1.34
CA GLY A 360 14.82 27.18 -0.06
C GLY A 360 14.09 25.94 -0.59
N GLU A 361 14.02 24.86 0.20
CA GLU A 361 13.23 23.67 -0.14
C GLU A 361 11.72 23.95 -0.14
N ILE A 362 11.20 24.70 0.85
CA ILE A 362 9.78 25.11 0.88
C ILE A 362 9.42 25.90 -0.38
N LYS A 363 10.20 26.92 -0.74
CA LYS A 363 9.97 27.73 -1.94
C LYS A 363 10.00 26.89 -3.22
N ARG A 364 10.94 25.95 -3.34
CA ARG A 364 11.02 25.02 -4.49
C ARG A 364 9.80 24.13 -4.57
N GLU A 365 9.35 23.58 -3.45
CA GLU A 365 8.18 22.71 -3.41
C GLU A 365 6.88 23.46 -3.68
N GLN A 366 6.73 24.68 -3.14
CA GLN A 366 5.62 25.57 -3.47
C GLN A 366 5.57 25.86 -4.97
N LYS A 367 6.69 26.28 -5.58
CA LYS A 367 6.79 26.52 -7.01
C LYS A 367 6.44 25.27 -7.82
N ARG A 368 6.98 24.10 -7.46
CA ARG A 368 6.68 22.83 -8.15
C ARG A 368 5.18 22.52 -8.15
N ARG A 369 4.49 22.82 -7.04
CA ARG A 369 3.04 22.60 -6.91
C ARG A 369 2.23 23.63 -7.68
N ASP A 370 2.68 24.89 -7.69
CA ASP A 370 2.08 25.94 -8.48
C ASP A 370 2.21 25.63 -9.99
N ASP A 371 3.40 25.24 -10.47
CA ASP A 371 3.64 24.80 -11.84
C ASP A 371 2.76 23.58 -12.22
N LYS A 372 2.63 22.60 -11.31
CA LYS A 372 1.77 21.43 -11.53
C LYS A 372 0.30 21.85 -11.64
N ARG A 373 -0.17 22.70 -10.73
CA ARG A 373 -1.54 23.22 -10.73
C ARG A 373 -1.84 24.00 -12.02
N GLU A 374 -0.93 24.85 -12.47
CA GLU A 374 -1.08 25.59 -13.73
C GLU A 374 -1.21 24.65 -14.93
N LYS A 375 -0.36 23.61 -15.00
CA LYS A 375 -0.47 22.58 -16.05
C LYS A 375 -1.79 21.82 -16.00
N ASP A 376 -2.24 21.43 -14.81
CA ASP A 376 -3.51 20.72 -14.62
C ASP A 376 -4.71 21.62 -15.00
N ASN A 377 -4.66 22.91 -14.65
CA ASN A 377 -5.66 23.91 -15.00
C ASN A 377 -5.72 24.17 -16.51
N GLU A 378 -4.55 24.31 -17.16
CA GLU A 378 -4.44 24.45 -18.62
C GLU A 378 -5.01 23.20 -19.33
N LYS A 379 -4.75 22.00 -18.79
CA LYS A 379 -5.35 20.77 -19.31
C LYS A 379 -6.87 20.79 -19.24
N GLN A 380 -7.48 21.33 -18.17
CA GLN A 380 -8.94 21.46 -18.09
C GLN A 380 -9.47 22.49 -19.11
N TYR A 381 -8.76 23.59 -19.31
CA TYR A 381 -9.09 24.60 -20.32
C TYR A 381 -9.08 24.03 -21.73
N LEU A 382 -7.96 23.41 -22.13
CA LEU A 382 -7.82 22.77 -23.44
C LEU A 382 -8.87 21.67 -23.66
N LYS A 383 -9.21 20.92 -22.61
CA LYS A 383 -10.30 19.94 -22.67
C LYS A 383 -11.62 20.60 -23.06
N LEU A 384 -12.04 21.67 -22.41
CA LEU A 384 -13.30 22.35 -22.74
C LEU A 384 -13.26 22.94 -24.16
N VAL A 385 -12.17 23.60 -24.55
CA VAL A 385 -12.04 24.12 -25.92
C VAL A 385 -12.15 23.00 -26.95
N SER A 386 -11.53 21.84 -26.70
CA SER A 386 -11.64 20.67 -27.59
C SER A 386 -13.04 20.08 -27.69
N MET A 387 -13.90 20.31 -26.69
CA MET A 387 -15.31 19.93 -26.69
C MET A 387 -16.21 20.94 -27.45
N GLY A 388 -15.62 21.99 -28.04
CA GLY A 388 -16.33 23.00 -28.83
C GLY A 388 -16.85 24.20 -28.02
N PHE A 389 -16.50 24.32 -26.74
CA PHE A 389 -16.82 25.52 -25.95
C PHE A 389 -15.98 26.71 -26.42
N LYS A 390 -16.60 27.89 -26.53
CA LYS A 390 -15.86 29.12 -26.89
C LYS A 390 -14.78 29.40 -25.83
N PRO A 391 -13.55 29.78 -26.21
CA PRO A 391 -12.44 30.04 -25.29
C PRO A 391 -12.79 30.92 -24.09
N ASP A 392 -13.48 32.04 -24.31
CA ASP A 392 -13.81 32.98 -23.24
C ASP A 392 -14.84 32.40 -22.27
N HIS A 393 -15.85 31.70 -22.78
CA HIS A 393 -16.85 31.00 -21.95
C HIS A 393 -16.21 29.89 -21.12
N ALA A 394 -15.31 29.09 -21.71
CA ALA A 394 -14.57 28.04 -21.01
C ALA A 394 -13.74 28.61 -19.86
N ARG A 395 -13.01 29.70 -20.10
CA ARG A 395 -12.18 30.36 -19.07
C ARG A 395 -13.02 30.91 -17.93
N GLN A 396 -14.12 31.62 -18.25
CA GLN A 396 -15.03 32.17 -17.24
C GLN A 396 -15.64 31.05 -16.37
N ALA A 397 -16.13 29.96 -16.98
CA ALA A 397 -16.71 28.85 -16.24
C ALA A 397 -15.68 28.08 -15.38
N LEU A 398 -14.44 27.96 -15.85
CA LEU A 398 -13.36 27.35 -15.05
C LEU A 398 -13.01 28.20 -13.83
N GLU A 399 -12.94 29.52 -13.97
CA GLU A 399 -12.67 30.40 -12.82
C GLU A 399 -13.77 30.33 -11.77
N LEU A 400 -15.04 30.27 -12.19
CA LEU A 400 -16.19 30.09 -11.29
C LEU A 400 -16.20 28.75 -10.56
N THR A 401 -15.53 27.73 -11.11
CA THR A 401 -15.43 26.38 -10.53
C THR A 401 -14.10 26.12 -9.82
N ARG A 402 -13.26 27.16 -9.69
CA ARG A 402 -11.97 27.10 -9.00
C ARG A 402 -12.15 26.74 -7.53
N SER A 403 -11.45 25.69 -7.08
CA SER A 403 -11.38 25.34 -5.67
C SER A 403 -10.70 26.47 -4.88
N LYS A 404 -11.37 26.98 -3.84
CA LYS A 404 -10.80 28.01 -2.95
C LYS A 404 -9.54 27.50 -2.21
N GLN A 405 -9.48 26.21 -1.90
CA GLN A 405 -8.38 25.62 -1.14
C GLN A 405 -7.18 25.29 -2.03
N THR A 406 -7.41 24.62 -3.17
CA THR A 406 -6.32 24.11 -4.01
C THR A 406 -6.00 25.01 -5.19
N GLY A 407 -6.94 25.87 -5.61
CA GLY A 407 -6.86 26.65 -6.84
C GLY A 407 -7.03 25.83 -8.12
N LEU A 408 -7.37 24.54 -8.02
CA LEU A 408 -7.61 23.66 -9.17
C LEU A 408 -8.98 23.94 -9.77
N TYR A 409 -9.05 23.91 -11.11
CA TYR A 409 -10.30 23.95 -11.86
C TYR A 409 -10.96 22.58 -11.93
N SER A 410 -12.30 22.56 -12.05
CA SER A 410 -13.06 21.35 -12.32
C SER A 410 -13.69 21.45 -13.71
N GLY A 411 -13.03 20.87 -14.73
CA GLY A 411 -13.56 20.89 -16.10
C GLY A 411 -14.94 20.28 -16.21
N TYR A 412 -15.24 19.24 -15.41
CA TYR A 412 -16.57 18.64 -15.35
C TYR A 412 -17.65 19.60 -14.82
N LYS A 413 -17.38 20.31 -13.71
CA LYS A 413 -18.32 21.30 -13.19
C LYS A 413 -18.50 22.45 -14.17
N ALA A 414 -17.42 22.91 -14.80
CA ALA A 414 -17.46 23.98 -15.79
C ALA A 414 -18.27 23.58 -17.04
N GLU A 415 -18.11 22.34 -17.52
CA GLU A 415 -18.93 21.76 -18.60
C GLU A 415 -20.41 21.78 -18.24
N CYS A 416 -20.77 21.22 -17.07
CA CYS A 416 -22.16 21.20 -16.61
C CYS A 416 -22.74 22.63 -16.44
N LEU A 417 -21.92 23.57 -15.97
CA LEU A 417 -22.29 24.98 -15.79
C LEU A 417 -22.59 25.62 -17.14
N LEU A 418 -21.74 25.39 -18.15
CA LEU A 418 -21.91 25.91 -19.50
C LEU A 418 -23.14 25.33 -20.19
N GLN A 419 -23.39 24.03 -20.07
CA GLN A 419 -24.59 23.39 -20.62
C GLN A 419 -25.88 23.91 -19.97
N ALA A 420 -25.86 24.16 -18.65
CA ALA A 420 -27.00 24.74 -17.95
C ALA A 420 -27.20 26.22 -18.34
N ALA A 421 -26.14 27.02 -18.42
CA ALA A 421 -26.23 28.45 -18.68
C ALA A 421 -26.48 28.82 -20.14
N LYS A 422 -25.77 28.22 -21.10
CA LYS A 422 -25.83 28.62 -22.52
C LYS A 422 -26.52 27.55 -23.34
N ALA A 423 -27.64 27.91 -23.97
CA ALA A 423 -28.41 26.96 -24.76
C ALA A 423 -27.65 26.40 -25.98
N GLU A 424 -26.71 27.17 -26.54
CA GLU A 424 -25.86 26.75 -27.67
C GLU A 424 -24.96 25.54 -27.34
N TYR A 425 -24.72 25.25 -26.06
CA TYR A 425 -23.90 24.10 -25.64
C TYR A 425 -24.71 22.91 -25.13
N ARG A 426 -26.03 23.01 -25.11
CA ARG A 426 -26.89 21.91 -24.68
C ARG A 426 -26.91 20.82 -25.73
N ASN A 427 -26.85 19.57 -25.28
CA ASN A 427 -27.16 18.44 -26.15
C ASN A 427 -28.66 18.44 -26.52
N ALA A 428 -29.03 17.63 -27.52
CA ALA A 428 -30.39 17.56 -28.03
C ALA A 428 -31.43 17.19 -26.95
N GLU A 429 -31.07 16.34 -25.98
CA GLU A 429 -31.97 15.95 -24.89
C GLU A 429 -32.27 17.14 -23.97
N LEU A 430 -31.25 17.92 -23.61
CA LEU A 430 -31.39 19.10 -22.77
C LEU A 430 -32.16 20.21 -23.50
N ILE A 431 -31.94 20.41 -24.80
CA ILE A 431 -32.73 21.35 -25.60
C ILE A 431 -34.20 20.93 -25.63
N LYS A 432 -34.48 19.64 -25.87
CA LYS A 432 -35.85 19.10 -25.89
C LYS A 432 -36.56 19.28 -24.55
N LYS A 433 -35.86 19.01 -23.43
CA LYS A 433 -36.43 19.13 -22.08
C LYS A 433 -36.57 20.58 -21.63
N PHE A 434 -35.53 21.40 -21.81
CA PHE A 434 -35.39 22.70 -21.16
C PHE A 434 -35.55 23.91 -22.11
N GLY A 435 -35.59 23.69 -23.41
CA GLY A 435 -35.69 24.72 -24.44
C GLY A 435 -34.35 25.43 -24.71
N THR A 436 -34.44 26.55 -25.42
CA THR A 436 -33.29 27.34 -25.90
C THR A 436 -33.02 28.59 -25.05
N LYS A 437 -33.71 28.76 -23.91
CA LYS A 437 -33.48 29.89 -23.01
C LYS A 437 -32.09 29.79 -22.37
N SER A 438 -31.27 30.83 -22.52
CA SER A 438 -29.98 30.97 -21.84
C SER A 438 -30.13 31.76 -20.54
N TYR A 439 -29.18 31.57 -19.64
CA TYR A 439 -29.08 32.21 -18.33
C TYR A 439 -27.69 32.79 -18.14
N ASP A 440 -27.58 33.72 -17.20
CA ASP A 440 -26.29 34.22 -16.73
C ASP A 440 -25.52 33.11 -15.97
N LEU A 441 -24.19 33.13 -16.05
CA LEU A 441 -23.34 32.10 -15.44
C LEU A 441 -23.39 32.15 -13.90
N ASP A 442 -23.34 33.35 -13.32
CA ASP A 442 -23.37 33.51 -11.87
C ASP A 442 -24.73 33.10 -11.31
N PHE A 443 -25.81 33.43 -12.03
CA PHE A 443 -27.16 32.96 -11.71
C PHE A 443 -27.23 31.42 -11.67
N VAL A 444 -26.71 30.72 -12.68
CA VAL A 444 -26.74 29.24 -12.73
C VAL A 444 -25.84 28.61 -11.69
N LEU A 445 -24.71 29.23 -11.38
CA LEU A 445 -23.76 28.74 -10.38
C LEU A 445 -24.40 28.56 -9.00
N GLU A 446 -25.30 29.47 -8.60
CA GLU A 446 -26.02 29.37 -7.32
C GLU A 446 -26.87 28.10 -7.23
N TYR A 447 -27.49 27.66 -8.32
CA TYR A 447 -28.24 26.39 -8.35
C TYR A 447 -27.30 25.18 -8.47
N GLN A 448 -26.21 25.29 -9.25
CA GLN A 448 -25.27 24.18 -9.46
C GLN A 448 -24.59 23.74 -8.16
N ARG A 449 -24.36 24.66 -7.21
CA ARG A 449 -23.85 24.35 -5.86
C ARG A 449 -24.70 23.32 -5.11
N HIS A 450 -25.98 23.21 -5.45
CA HIS A 450 -26.94 22.30 -4.81
C HIS A 450 -27.47 21.21 -5.75
N ALA A 451 -27.32 21.38 -7.07
CA ALA A 451 -27.73 20.43 -8.09
C ALA A 451 -26.63 20.29 -9.15
N PHE A 452 -25.73 19.34 -8.93
CA PHE A 452 -24.42 19.23 -9.59
C PHE A 452 -24.46 19.08 -11.13
N TYR A 453 -25.39 18.26 -11.66
CA TYR A 453 -25.50 17.96 -13.09
C TYR A 453 -26.34 19.00 -13.84
N ALA A 454 -26.03 19.28 -15.12
CA ALA A 454 -26.75 20.27 -15.92
C ALA A 454 -28.28 20.08 -15.98
N ASP A 455 -28.74 18.83 -16.17
CA ASP A 455 -30.19 18.48 -16.14
C ASP A 455 -30.80 18.84 -14.77
N SER A 456 -30.14 18.45 -13.67
CA SER A 456 -30.58 18.75 -12.31
C SER A 456 -30.56 20.26 -12.02
N THR A 457 -29.53 20.98 -12.45
CA THR A 457 -29.44 22.45 -12.29
C THR A 457 -30.61 23.14 -12.99
N LEU A 458 -30.91 22.75 -14.24
CA LEU A 458 -32.02 23.31 -15.01
C LEU A 458 -33.41 22.96 -14.42
N ARG A 459 -33.57 21.75 -13.86
CA ARG A 459 -34.77 21.39 -13.10
C ARG A 459 -34.92 22.27 -11.86
N ALA A 460 -33.83 22.54 -11.14
CA ALA A 460 -33.86 23.35 -9.93
C ALA A 460 -34.26 24.80 -10.26
N ILE A 461 -33.72 25.38 -11.34
CA ILE A 461 -34.11 26.72 -11.82
C ILE A 461 -35.60 26.77 -12.16
N ARG A 462 -36.15 25.77 -12.87
CA ARG A 462 -37.58 25.71 -13.19
C ARG A 462 -38.46 25.55 -11.95
N LEU A 463 -38.04 24.70 -11.02
CA LEU A 463 -38.76 24.46 -9.78
C LEU A 463 -38.82 25.74 -8.94
N ASP A 464 -37.71 26.44 -8.81
CA ASP A 464 -37.67 27.71 -8.09
C ASP A 464 -38.47 28.80 -8.81
N ALA A 465 -38.42 28.89 -10.14
CA ALA A 465 -39.23 29.84 -10.88
C ALA A 465 -40.74 29.65 -10.61
N LYS A 466 -41.18 28.41 -10.42
CA LYS A 466 -42.56 28.01 -10.10
C LYS A 466 -42.92 28.21 -8.62
N GLU A 467 -42.05 27.79 -7.70
CA GLU A 467 -42.37 27.71 -6.27
C GLU A 467 -41.80 28.86 -5.42
N LYS A 468 -40.85 29.63 -5.94
CA LYS A 468 -40.17 30.75 -5.26
C LYS A 468 -39.51 30.34 -3.93
N ILE A 469 -38.75 29.25 -3.94
CA ILE A 469 -38.17 28.62 -2.76
C ILE A 469 -36.67 28.87 -2.57
N GLY A 470 -36.04 29.50 -3.56
CA GLY A 470 -34.61 29.80 -3.63
C GLY A 470 -33.75 28.62 -4.13
N PRO A 471 -32.48 28.90 -4.54
CA PRO A 471 -31.61 27.91 -5.16
C PRO A 471 -31.32 26.67 -4.30
N ALA A 472 -31.03 26.86 -3.01
CA ALA A 472 -30.67 25.77 -2.11
C ALA A 472 -31.80 24.74 -1.94
N ARG A 473 -33.01 25.20 -1.61
CA ARG A 473 -34.18 24.33 -1.43
C ARG A 473 -34.62 23.69 -2.73
N ALA A 474 -34.56 24.42 -3.85
CA ALA A 474 -34.87 23.86 -5.16
C ALA A 474 -33.88 22.75 -5.56
N GLY A 475 -32.58 22.96 -5.33
CA GLY A 475 -31.56 21.96 -5.58
C GLY A 475 -31.75 20.70 -4.74
N GLU A 476 -32.02 20.85 -3.44
CA GLU A 476 -32.29 19.71 -2.55
C GLU A 476 -33.53 18.90 -2.99
N LYS A 477 -34.64 19.58 -3.32
CA LYS A 477 -35.84 18.90 -3.83
C LYS A 477 -35.56 18.14 -5.13
N VAL A 478 -34.83 18.74 -6.06
CA VAL A 478 -34.45 18.07 -7.31
C VAL A 478 -33.53 16.88 -7.06
N ALA A 479 -32.57 16.98 -6.14
CA ALA A 479 -31.71 15.86 -5.78
C ALA A 479 -32.53 14.66 -5.26
N LYS A 480 -33.53 14.91 -4.40
CA LYS A 480 -34.46 13.86 -3.92
C LYS A 480 -35.27 13.24 -5.06
N LEU A 481 -35.78 14.05 -5.98
CA LEU A 481 -36.52 13.57 -7.16
C LEU A 481 -35.64 12.72 -8.08
N VAL A 482 -34.42 13.17 -8.40
CA VAL A 482 -33.48 12.42 -9.24
C VAL A 482 -33.05 11.11 -8.59
N ALA A 483 -32.85 11.09 -7.27
CA ALA A 483 -32.57 9.87 -6.53
C ALA A 483 -33.74 8.87 -6.63
N ALA A 484 -34.99 9.34 -6.47
CA ALA A 484 -36.18 8.50 -6.63
C ALA A 484 -36.34 7.96 -8.05
N GLU A 485 -36.18 8.79 -9.08
CA GLU A 485 -36.21 8.37 -10.50
C GLU A 485 -35.12 7.33 -10.81
N THR A 486 -33.92 7.53 -10.26
CA THR A 486 -32.80 6.61 -10.42
C THR A 486 -33.11 5.26 -9.78
N HIS A 487 -33.63 5.27 -8.55
CA HIS A 487 -34.05 4.06 -7.85
C HIS A 487 -35.14 3.29 -8.61
N GLU A 488 -36.16 3.98 -9.13
CA GLU A 488 -37.23 3.37 -9.91
C GLU A 488 -36.71 2.77 -11.23
N LYS A 489 -35.77 3.44 -11.91
CA LYS A 489 -35.10 2.91 -13.10
C LYS A 489 -34.31 1.65 -12.78
N TRP A 490 -33.58 1.65 -11.68
CA TRP A 490 -32.85 0.47 -11.19
C TRP A 490 -33.79 -0.70 -10.90
N GLU A 491 -34.91 -0.46 -10.21
CA GLU A 491 -35.92 -1.49 -9.94
C GLU A 491 -36.55 -2.04 -11.23
N ARG A 492 -36.82 -1.19 -12.22
CA ARG A 492 -37.29 -1.65 -13.54
C ARG A 492 -36.26 -2.51 -14.27
N LEU A 493 -34.99 -2.12 -14.24
CA LEU A 493 -33.89 -2.90 -14.83
C LEU A 493 -33.72 -4.24 -14.11
N ARG A 494 -33.81 -4.25 -12.77
CA ARG A 494 -33.78 -5.44 -11.93
C ARG A 494 -34.91 -6.41 -12.30
N LYS A 495 -36.17 -5.94 -12.32
CA LYS A 495 -37.33 -6.76 -12.71
C LYS A 495 -37.22 -7.31 -14.13
N ARG A 496 -36.75 -6.49 -15.08
CA ARG A 496 -36.52 -6.94 -16.47
C ARG A 496 -35.46 -8.03 -16.53
N ARG A 497 -34.39 -7.88 -15.75
CA ARG A 497 -33.32 -8.88 -15.66
C ARG A 497 -33.83 -10.17 -15.03
N GLU A 498 -34.59 -10.11 -13.95
CA GLU A 498 -35.24 -11.28 -13.33
C GLU A 498 -36.17 -12.00 -14.32
N MET A 499 -36.92 -11.26 -15.13
CA MET A 499 -37.77 -11.84 -16.19
C MET A 499 -36.95 -12.55 -17.26
N VAL A 500 -35.83 -11.95 -17.72
CA VAL A 500 -34.93 -12.58 -18.70
C VAL A 500 -34.29 -13.84 -18.14
N VAL A 501 -33.86 -13.83 -16.88
CA VAL A 501 -33.32 -15.02 -16.20
C VAL A 501 -34.36 -16.14 -16.17
N LYS A 502 -35.59 -15.86 -15.72
CA LYS A 502 -36.69 -16.84 -15.71
C LYS A 502 -36.99 -17.41 -17.11
N LEU A 503 -36.95 -16.58 -18.15
CA LEU A 503 -37.15 -17.02 -19.53
C LEU A 503 -36.02 -17.91 -20.05
N LEU A 504 -34.77 -17.66 -19.63
CA LEU A 504 -33.62 -18.50 -19.99
C LEU A 504 -33.65 -19.84 -19.25
N GLU A 505 -34.01 -19.84 -17.98
CA GLU A 505 -34.22 -21.05 -17.18
C GLU A 505 -35.33 -21.93 -17.79
N ALA A 506 -36.48 -21.33 -18.15
CA ALA A 506 -37.57 -22.04 -18.81
C ALA A 506 -37.18 -22.67 -20.16
N LYS A 507 -36.14 -22.16 -20.82
CA LYS A 507 -35.58 -22.71 -22.07
C LYS A 507 -34.44 -23.70 -21.86
N GLY A 508 -34.15 -24.11 -20.61
CA GLY A 508 -33.05 -25.02 -20.29
C GLY A 508 -31.65 -24.40 -20.48
N MET A 509 -31.54 -23.07 -20.49
CA MET A 509 -30.30 -22.34 -20.74
C MET A 509 -29.63 -21.80 -19.46
N SER A 510 -29.63 -22.58 -18.37
CA SER A 510 -29.16 -22.11 -17.05
C SER A 510 -27.68 -21.66 -17.03
N GLN A 511 -26.81 -22.27 -17.83
CA GLN A 511 -25.41 -21.81 -17.91
C GLN A 511 -25.24 -20.43 -18.58
N LYS A 512 -26.21 -19.96 -19.38
CA LYS A 512 -26.18 -18.61 -19.97
C LYS A 512 -26.79 -17.56 -19.04
N SER A 513 -27.71 -17.92 -18.15
CA SER A 513 -28.27 -16.97 -17.18
C SER A 513 -27.20 -16.50 -16.18
N ASP A 514 -26.34 -17.39 -15.70
CA ASP A 514 -25.27 -17.05 -14.75
C ASP A 514 -24.24 -16.08 -15.35
N ARG A 515 -23.88 -16.26 -16.63
CA ARG A 515 -22.98 -15.34 -17.32
C ARG A 515 -23.58 -13.94 -17.51
N LEU A 516 -24.87 -13.84 -17.81
CA LEU A 516 -25.57 -12.56 -17.95
C LEU A 516 -25.74 -11.84 -16.60
N LEU A 517 -25.82 -12.60 -15.50
CA LEU A 517 -25.84 -12.05 -14.16
C LEU A 517 -24.50 -11.37 -13.80
N HIS A 518 -23.38 -11.91 -14.27
CA HIS A 518 -22.04 -11.44 -13.92
C HIS A 518 -21.44 -10.38 -14.85
N SER A 519 -21.83 -10.31 -16.13
CA SER A 519 -21.22 -9.37 -17.09
C SER A 519 -21.81 -7.95 -17.10
N SER A 520 -22.78 -7.66 -16.21
CA SER A 520 -23.52 -6.39 -16.18
C SER A 520 -23.47 -5.67 -14.82
N LEU A 521 -22.64 -6.16 -13.91
CA LEU A 521 -22.10 -5.43 -12.75
C LEU A 521 -20.71 -4.93 -13.12
#